data_AF-A0A7V8X7X6-F1
#
_entry.id   AF-A0A7V8X7X6-F1
#
_cell.length_a   1.000
_cell.length_b   1.000
_cell.length_c   1.000
_cell.angle_alpha   90.00
_cell.angle_beta   90.00
_cell.angle_gamma   90.00
#
_symmetry.space_group_name_H-M   'P 1'
#
loop_
_entity.id
_entity.type
_entity.pdbx_description
1 polymer ?
#
loop_
_entity_poly.entity_id
_entity_poly.type
_entity_poly.pdbx_seq_one_letter_code
_entity_poly.pdbx_strand_id
1 'polypeptide(L)'
;MTTRVYLASATFRDGQMEPRDLSAERVFVSASGVEEVWVETESDAIPDIGRAVAFSLISPMDIGFRRVTGTVERKLDKTRGQARTQQR
;
A
#
# COMPACT_ATOMS: atom_id res chain seq x y z
N MET A 1 9.53 7.44 8.58
CA MET A 1 9.07 6.18 9.20
C MET A 1 8.21 5.50 8.15
N THR A 2 8.29 4.19 7.94
CA THR A 2 7.46 3.55 6.90
C THR A 2 6.24 2.94 7.55
N THR A 3 5.07 3.22 7.04
CA THR A 3 3.81 2.65 7.52
C THR A 3 3.28 1.68 6.49
N ARG A 4 2.93 0.48 6.95
CA ARG A 4 2.19 -0.50 6.16
C ARG A 4 0.70 -0.27 6.33
N VAL A 5 0.02 -0.02 5.23
CA VAL A 5 -1.41 0.25 5.16
C VAL A 5 -2.09 -0.94 4.51
N TYR A 6 -2.93 -1.64 5.27
CA TYR A 6 -3.76 -2.72 4.76
C TYR A 6 -5.04 -2.12 4.16
N LEU A 7 -5.44 -2.66 3.01
CA LEU A 7 -6.54 -2.12 2.21
C LEU A 7 -7.66 -3.14 2.06
N ALA A 8 -8.85 -2.74 2.49
CA ALA A 8 -10.09 -3.42 2.13
C ALA A 8 -10.59 -2.92 0.76
N SER A 9 -11.27 -3.80 0.02
CA SER A 9 -11.86 -3.49 -1.30
C SER A 9 -10.85 -2.87 -2.27
N ALA A 10 -9.62 -3.38 -2.26
CA ALA A 10 -8.54 -2.84 -3.08
C ALA A 10 -8.84 -3.00 -4.57
N THR A 11 -8.57 -1.94 -5.35
CA THR A 11 -8.67 -1.94 -6.81
C THR A 11 -7.34 -1.48 -7.40
N PHE A 12 -6.89 -2.16 -8.44
CA PHE A 12 -5.66 -1.85 -9.18
C PHE A 12 -6.04 -1.24 -10.52
N ARG A 13 -5.38 -0.14 -10.89
CA ARG A 13 -5.62 0.56 -12.16
C ARG A 13 -4.30 0.87 -12.85
N ASP A 14 -4.28 0.68 -14.15
CA ASP A 14 -3.28 1.31 -15.01
C ASP A 14 -3.74 2.73 -15.32
N GLY A 15 -3.06 3.71 -14.74
CA GLY A 15 -3.45 5.11 -14.80
C GLY A 15 -2.29 5.99 -14.38
N GLN A 16 -2.34 7.26 -14.79
CA GLN A 16 -1.38 8.23 -14.31
C GLN A 16 -1.58 8.50 -12.81
N MET A 17 -0.48 8.88 -12.16
CA MET A 17 -0.51 9.38 -10.79
C MET A 17 -1.39 10.62 -10.70
N GLU A 18 -2.34 10.63 -9.77
CA GLU A 18 -3.16 11.80 -9.50
C GLU A 18 -2.54 12.66 -8.37
N PRO A 19 -2.80 13.98 -8.35
CA PRO A 19 -2.18 14.89 -7.36
C PRO A 19 -2.45 14.56 -5.88
N ARG A 20 -3.47 13.76 -5.59
CA ARG A 20 -3.86 13.35 -4.23
C ARG A 20 -3.42 11.93 -3.87
N ASP A 21 -2.79 11.23 -4.81
CA ASP A 21 -2.27 9.90 -4.53
C ASP A 21 -1.09 10.00 -3.58
N LEU A 22 -1.05 9.09 -2.61
CA LEU A 22 0.12 8.91 -1.77
C LEU A 22 1.16 8.06 -2.50
N SER A 23 2.43 8.28 -2.18
CA SER A 23 3.52 7.47 -2.73
C SER A 23 3.49 6.04 -2.16
N ALA A 24 3.57 5.03 -3.03
CA ALA A 24 3.78 3.64 -2.64
C ALA A 24 5.23 3.22 -2.92
N GLU A 25 6.00 2.88 -1.89
CA GLU A 25 7.32 2.26 -2.08
C GLU A 25 7.21 0.75 -2.31
N ARG A 26 6.21 0.09 -1.70
CA ARG A 26 5.95 -1.35 -1.93
C ARG A 26 4.47 -1.63 -1.96
N VAL A 27 4.09 -2.60 -2.78
CA VAL A 27 2.72 -3.13 -2.85
C VAL A 27 2.81 -4.64 -2.73
N PHE A 28 1.91 -5.22 -1.96
CA PHE A 28 1.75 -6.67 -1.82
C PHE A 28 0.31 -7.06 -2.09
N VAL A 29 0.16 -8.17 -2.79
CA VAL A 29 -1.12 -8.78 -3.12
C VAL A 29 -1.02 -10.27 -2.84
N SER A 30 -1.79 -10.76 -1.87
CA SER A 30 -2.02 -12.18 -1.65
C SER A 30 -3.31 -12.57 -2.36
N ALA A 31 -3.20 -13.46 -3.34
CA ALA A 31 -4.33 -14.15 -3.97
C ALA A 31 -4.56 -15.54 -3.35
N SER A 32 -4.05 -15.78 -2.14
CA SER A 32 -4.32 -17.01 -1.38
C SER A 32 -5.69 -16.93 -0.70
N GLY A 33 -6.11 -17.98 0.01
CA GLY A 33 -7.47 -18.10 0.57
C GLY A 33 -7.93 -17.00 1.55
N VAL A 34 -7.03 -16.10 1.95
CA VAL A 34 -7.37 -14.79 2.54
C VAL A 34 -6.75 -13.72 1.64
N GLU A 35 -7.60 -13.04 0.87
CA GLU A 35 -7.16 -11.92 0.04
C GLU A 35 -6.61 -10.82 0.95
N GLU A 36 -5.33 -10.52 0.80
CA GLU A 36 -4.66 -9.49 1.60
C GLU A 36 -3.91 -8.54 0.66
N VAL A 37 -4.27 -7.27 0.73
CA VAL A 37 -3.57 -6.19 0.01
C VAL A 37 -3.02 -5.21 1.02
N TRP A 38 -1.74 -4.89 0.88
CA TRP A 38 -1.15 -3.78 1.63
C TRP A 38 -0.14 -2.99 0.80
N VAL A 39 0.02 -1.73 1.20
CA VAL A 39 0.98 -0.78 0.65
C VAL A 39 1.92 -0.33 1.76
N GLU A 40 3.23 -0.27 1.49
CA GLU A 40 4.16 0.48 2.32
C GLU A 40 4.31 1.89 1.73
N THR A 41 4.16 2.89 2.60
CA THR A 41 4.29 4.32 2.29
C THR A 41 5.18 5.00 3.33
N GLU A 42 5.99 5.97 2.91
CA GLU A 42 6.65 6.93 3.80
C GLU A 42 5.82 8.21 4.02
N SER A 43 4.61 8.27 3.44
CA SER A 43 3.72 9.40 3.64
C SER A 43 3.19 9.46 5.06
N ASP A 44 3.25 10.64 5.68
CA ASP A 44 2.59 10.91 6.96
C ASP A 44 1.11 11.32 6.78
N ALA A 45 0.63 11.43 5.53
CA ALA A 45 -0.74 11.89 5.20
C ALA A 45 -1.74 10.73 5.05
N ILE A 46 -1.46 9.57 5.64
CA ILE A 46 -2.32 8.38 5.53
C ILE A 46 -3.64 8.64 6.24
N PRO A 47 -4.79 8.50 5.55
CA PRO A 47 -6.09 8.66 6.18
C PRO A 47 -6.34 7.73 7.38
N ASP A 48 -7.37 8.05 8.15
CA ASP A 48 -7.83 7.19 9.24
C ASP A 48 -8.47 5.90 8.74
N ILE A 49 -8.55 4.91 9.63
CA ILE A 49 -9.22 3.62 9.36
C ILE A 49 -10.67 3.89 8.94
N GLY A 50 -11.14 3.18 7.91
CA GLY A 50 -12.45 3.34 7.30
C GLY A 50 -12.53 4.45 6.24
N ARG A 51 -11.44 5.17 5.96
CA ARG A 51 -11.39 6.18 4.89
C ARG A 51 -10.77 5.63 3.61
N ALA A 52 -11.25 6.14 2.48
CA ALA A 52 -10.68 5.82 1.18
C ALA A 52 -9.30 6.47 1.02
N VAL A 53 -8.42 5.77 0.31
CA VAL A 53 -7.06 6.22 -0.01
C VAL A 53 -6.68 5.72 -1.39
N ALA A 54 -5.83 6.48 -2.05
CA ALA A 54 -5.23 6.12 -3.33
C ALA A 54 -3.71 6.23 -3.21
N PHE A 55 -3.02 5.26 -3.78
CA PHE A 55 -1.57 5.21 -3.86
C PHE A 55 -1.12 5.09 -5.30
N SER A 56 -0.03 5.75 -5.63
CA SER A 56 0.66 5.60 -6.91
C SER A 56 2.07 5.07 -6.70
N LEU A 57 2.49 4.15 -7.57
CA LEU A 57 3.85 3.61 -7.53
C LEU A 57 4.86 4.72 -7.80
N ILE A 58 5.87 4.83 -6.95
CA ILE A 58 6.93 5.84 -7.09
C ILE A 58 7.77 5.60 -8.35
N SER A 59 7.95 4.33 -8.72
CA SER A 59 8.69 3.93 -9.91
C SER A 59 7.74 3.35 -10.96
N PRO A 60 7.85 3.78 -12.23
CA PRO A 60 7.10 3.14 -13.30
C PRO A 60 7.60 1.70 -13.46
N MET A 61 6.71 0.74 -13.23
CA MET A 61 6.97 -0.69 -13.40
C MET A 61 6.06 -1.23 -14.50
N ASP A 62 6.58 -2.13 -15.34
CA ASP A 62 5.80 -2.79 -16.40
C ASP A 62 5.06 -4.02 -15.84
N ILE A 63 4.20 -3.78 -14.85
CA ILE A 63 3.46 -4.82 -14.10
C ILE A 63 1.93 -4.71 -14.27
N GLY A 64 1.46 -3.90 -15.22
CA GLY A 64 0.04 -3.78 -15.57
C GLY A 64 -0.82 -2.92 -14.64
N PHE A 65 -0.25 -2.27 -13.64
CA PHE A 65 -0.91 -1.23 -12.85
C PHE A 65 0.09 -0.21 -12.34
N ARG A 66 -0.41 0.99 -12.03
CA ARG A 66 0.39 2.07 -11.43
C ARG A 66 -0.26 2.68 -10.21
N ARG A 67 -1.55 2.42 -10.01
CA ARG A 67 -2.36 2.97 -8.93
C ARG A 67 -3.11 1.89 -8.19
N VAL A 68 -3.14 2.00 -6.86
CA VAL A 68 -3.89 1.14 -5.95
C VAL A 68 -4.83 2.02 -5.15
N THR A 69 -6.13 1.74 -5.19
CA THR A 69 -7.14 2.44 -4.39
C THR A 69 -7.81 1.47 -3.44
N GLY A 70 -8.21 1.92 -2.26
CA GLY A 70 -8.96 1.09 -1.32
C GLY A 70 -9.38 1.86 -0.08
N THR A 71 -9.91 1.13 0.90
CA THR A 71 -10.27 1.67 2.21
C THR A 71 -9.22 1.24 3.22
N VAL A 72 -8.72 2.17 4.03
CA VAL A 72 -7.75 1.87 5.10
C VAL A 72 -8.41 0.94 6.11
N GLU A 73 -7.92 -0.29 6.21
CA GLU A 73 -8.40 -1.28 7.18
C GLU A 73 -7.54 -1.28 8.45
N ARG A 74 -6.22 -1.20 8.29
CA ARG A 74 -5.24 -1.26 9.38
C ARG A 74 -3.96 -0.52 9.01
N LYS A 75 -3.33 0.12 9.99
CA LYS A 75 -2.02 0.78 9.87
C LYS A 75 -1.02 0.09 10.78
N LEU A 76 0.16 -0.27 10.27
CA LEU A 76 1.27 -0.82 11.05
C LEU A 76 2.51 0.01 10.80
N ASP A 77 2.97 0.68 11.84
CA ASP A 77 4.17 1.49 11.77
C ASP A 77 5.43 0.64 11.94
N LYS A 78 6.32 0.68 10.95
CA LYS A 78 7.63 0.04 11.04
C LYS A 78 8.64 1.03 11.61
N THR A 79 8.82 0.99 12.93
CA THR A 79 10.06 1.46 13.54
C THR A 79 11.19 0.52 13.10
N ARG A 80 12.39 1.07 12.86
CA ARG A 80 13.59 0.44 12.25
C ARG A 80 14.09 -0.92 12.82
N GLY A 81 13.36 -1.59 13.71
CA GLY A 81 13.77 -2.82 14.44
C GLY A 81 13.23 -4.17 13.94
N GLN A 82 12.30 -4.24 12.97
CA GLN A 82 11.73 -5.53 12.52
C GLN A 82 12.34 -6.09 11.21
N ALA A 83 13.66 -5.95 11.04
CA ALA A 83 14.39 -6.51 9.89
C ALA A 83 14.96 -7.93 10.12
N ARG A 84 14.60 -8.60 11.22
CA ARG A 84 15.00 -9.99 11.46
C ARG A 84 13.79 -10.77 11.95
N THR A 85 13.15 -11.50 11.05
CA THR A 85 12.57 -12.85 11.24
C THR A 85 11.69 -13.13 10.02
N GLN A 86 12.29 -13.52 8.91
CA GLN A 86 11.68 -14.38 7.88
C GLN A 86 12.82 -15.10 7.15
N GLN A 87 13.47 -16.01 7.88
CA GLN A 87 14.20 -17.15 7.32
C GLN A 87 13.88 -18.33 8.25
N ARG A 88 12.97 -19.19 7.79
CA ARG A 88 12.90 -20.59 8.16
C ARG A 88 12.60 -21.37 6.90
#